data_AF-B0QZA0-F1
#
_entry.id   AF-B0QZA0-F1
#
_cell.length_a   1.000
_cell.length_b   1.000
_cell.length_c   1.000
_cell.angle_alpha   90.00
_cell.angle_beta   90.00
_cell.angle_gamma   90.00
#
_symmetry.space_group_name_H-M   'P 1'
#
loop_
_entity.id
_entity.type
_entity.pdbx_description
1 polymer ?
#
loop_
_entity_poly.entity_id
_entity_poly.type
_entity_poly.pdbx_seq_one_letter_code
_entity_poly.pdbx_strand_id
1 'polypeptide(L)'
;MRCSQCRVAKYCSAKCQKKAWPDHKRECKCLKSCKPRYPPDSVRLLGRVVFKLMDGAPSESEKLYSFYDLESNINKLTEDKKEGLRQLVMTFQHFMREEIQDASQLPPAFDLFEAFAKVICNSFTICNAEM
;
A
#
# COMPACT_ATOMS: atom_id res chain seq x y z
N MET A 1 -11.12 2.58 19.86
CA MET A 1 -10.02 3.55 20.05
C MET A 1 -9.53 4.06 18.69
N ARG A 2 -9.08 5.31 18.58
CA ARG A 2 -8.64 5.93 17.32
C ARG A 2 -7.21 6.44 17.47
N CYS A 3 -6.38 6.30 16.43
CA CYS A 3 -5.05 6.90 16.42
C CYS A 3 -5.14 8.42 16.64
N SER A 4 -4.43 8.95 17.63
CA SER A 4 -4.49 10.38 17.99
C SER A 4 -3.86 11.28 16.92
N GLN A 5 -2.87 10.76 16.19
CA GLN A 5 -2.14 11.50 15.16
C GLN A 5 -2.94 11.63 13.86
N CYS A 6 -3.16 10.53 13.13
CA CYS A 6 -3.88 10.58 11.85
C CYS A 6 -5.39 10.71 12.03
N ARG A 7 -5.98 10.25 13.14
CA ARG A 7 -7.43 10.15 13.35
C ARG A 7 -8.18 9.35 12.27
N VAL A 8 -7.47 8.47 11.54
CA VAL A 8 -8.05 7.57 10.52
C VAL A 8 -8.13 6.15 11.05
N ALA A 9 -6.99 5.58 11.45
CA ALA A 9 -6.94 4.21 11.94
C ALA A 9 -7.72 4.05 13.25
N LYS A 10 -8.56 3.01 13.29
CA LYS A 10 -9.39 2.61 14.43
C LYS A 10 -8.98 1.22 14.88
N TYR A 11 -9.08 1.00 16.19
CA TYR A 11 -8.67 -0.25 16.84
C TYR A 11 -9.68 -0.64 17.91
N CYS A 12 -9.89 -1.95 18.08
CA CYS A 12 -10.76 -2.49 19.13
C CYS A 12 -10.18 -2.31 20.54
N SER A 13 -8.86 -2.22 20.68
CA SER A 13 -8.18 -2.13 21.98
C SER A 13 -6.83 -1.42 21.90
N ALA A 14 -6.32 -0.96 23.05
CA ALA A 14 -4.98 -0.41 23.18
C ALA A 14 -3.89 -1.41 22.76
N LYS A 15 -4.11 -2.70 23.04
CA LYS A 15 -3.23 -3.81 22.62
C LYS A 15 -3.12 -3.87 21.09
N CYS A 16 -4.25 -3.84 20.37
CA CYS A 16 -4.24 -3.87 18.90
C CYS A 16 -3.63 -2.59 18.32
N GLN A 17 -3.90 -1.42 18.91
CA GLN A 17 -3.26 -0.17 18.49
C GLN A 17 -1.73 -0.23 18.63
N LYS A 18 -1.22 -0.73 19.76
CA LYS A 18 0.22 -0.87 20.00
C LYS A 18 0.87 -1.88 19.05
N LYS A 19 0.21 -3.03 18.82
CA LYS A 19 0.71 -4.07 17.90
C LYS A 19 0.79 -3.60 16.44
N ALA A 20 -0.19 -2.81 15.99
CA ALA A 20 -0.21 -2.29 14.62
C ALA A 20 0.74 -1.12 14.38
N TRP A 21 1.38 -0.57 15.42
CA TRP A 21 2.17 0.65 15.31
C TRP A 21 3.36 0.56 14.35
N PRO A 22 4.18 -0.52 14.35
CA PRO A 22 5.29 -0.64 13.40
C PRO A 22 4.84 -0.46 11.95
N ASP A 23 3.78 -1.16 11.55
CA ASP A 23 3.24 -1.11 10.17
C ASP A 23 2.41 0.16 9.90
N HIS A 24 1.92 0.84 10.94
CA HIS A 24 1.11 2.06 10.79
C HIS A 24 1.96 3.34 10.79
N LYS A 25 3.13 3.34 11.46
CA LYS A 25 3.88 4.55 11.80
C LYS A 25 4.15 5.45 10.60
N ARG A 26 4.59 4.87 9.47
CA ARG A 26 4.89 5.61 8.24
C ARG A 26 3.61 6.09 7.54
N GLU A 27 2.65 5.20 7.28
CA GLU A 27 1.36 5.60 6.67
C GLU A 27 0.58 6.62 7.53
N CYS A 28 0.83 6.68 8.84
CA CYS A 28 0.18 7.63 9.75
C CYS A 28 0.43 9.09 9.33
N LYS A 29 1.65 9.41 8.88
CA LYS A 29 1.99 10.77 8.42
C LYS A 29 1.26 11.10 7.11
N CYS A 30 1.26 10.18 6.15
CA CYS A 30 0.54 10.30 4.88
C CYS A 30 -0.97 10.47 5.08
N LEU A 31 -1.59 9.65 5.96
CA LEU A 31 -3.02 9.74 6.29
C LEU A 31 -3.39 11.04 7.02
N LYS A 32 -2.44 11.63 7.77
CA LYS A 32 -2.65 12.92 8.43
C LYS A 32 -2.67 14.06 7.42
N SER A 33 -1.77 14.04 6.42
CA SER A 33 -1.60 15.10 5.42
C SER A 33 -2.59 15.04 4.25
N CYS A 34 -3.29 13.92 4.07
CA CYS A 34 -4.24 13.75 2.97
C CYS A 34 -5.67 14.21 3.28
N LYS A 35 -5.98 14.65 4.50
CA LYS A 35 -7.35 15.03 4.86
C LYS A 35 -7.88 16.22 4.05
N PRO A 36 -9.17 16.20 3.65
CA PRO A 36 -10.17 15.14 3.86
C PRO A 36 -10.19 14.06 2.76
N ARG A 37 -9.24 14.09 1.81
CA ARG A 37 -9.17 13.24 0.62
C ARG A 37 -8.39 11.96 0.93
N TYR A 38 -9.10 10.94 1.42
CA TYR A 38 -8.49 9.63 1.66
C TYR A 38 -8.21 8.90 0.35
N PRO A 39 -7.08 8.15 0.26
CA PRO A 39 -6.72 7.43 -0.95
C PRO A 39 -7.65 6.23 -1.19
N PRO A 40 -7.74 5.72 -2.44
CA PRO A 40 -8.30 4.42 -2.73
C PRO A 40 -7.61 3.29 -1.94
N ASP A 41 -8.33 2.20 -1.70
CA ASP A 41 -7.80 1.06 -0.93
C ASP A 41 -6.55 0.45 -1.57
N SER A 42 -6.50 0.34 -2.90
CA SER A 42 -5.33 -0.15 -3.64
C SER A 42 -4.09 0.72 -3.42
N VAL A 43 -4.26 2.04 -3.38
CA VAL A 43 -3.17 3.00 -3.12
C VAL A 43 -2.66 2.84 -1.69
N ARG A 44 -3.58 2.71 -0.72
CA ARG A 44 -3.19 2.50 0.68
C ARG A 44 -2.51 1.14 0.90
N LEU A 45 -3.00 0.09 0.24
CA LEU A 45 -2.42 -1.25 0.25
C LEU A 45 -1.00 -1.22 -0.31
N LEU A 46 -0.80 -0.64 -1.50
CA LEU A 46 0.52 -0.55 -2.11
C LEU A 46 1.50 0.25 -1.23
N GLY A 47 1.03 1.30 -0.55
CA GLY A 47 1.86 2.06 0.39
C GLY A 47 2.40 1.18 1.52
N ARG A 48 1.58 0.26 2.04
CA ARG A 48 1.98 -0.72 3.06
C ARG A 48 2.94 -1.77 2.51
N VAL A 49 2.72 -2.25 1.28
CA VAL A 49 3.66 -3.16 0.60
C VAL A 49 5.04 -2.51 0.47
N VAL A 50 5.09 -1.27 -0.02
CA VAL A 50 6.35 -0.52 -0.17
C VAL A 50 7.08 -0.40 1.16
N PHE A 51 6.40 0.03 2.22
CA PHE A 51 7.04 0.13 3.53
C PHE A 51 7.53 -1.22 4.06
N LYS A 52 6.77 -2.30 3.84
CA LYS A 52 7.16 -3.63 4.27
C LYS A 52 8.40 -4.14 3.54
N LEU A 53 8.49 -3.90 2.22
CA LEU A 53 9.66 -4.28 1.42
C LEU A 53 10.90 -3.46 1.80
N MET A 54 10.73 -2.20 2.20
CA MET A 54 11.83 -1.34 2.66
C MET A 54 12.41 -1.75 4.02
N ASP A 55 11.65 -2.47 4.86
CA ASP A 55 12.14 -2.94 6.16
C ASP A 55 13.24 -4.02 6.02
N GLY A 56 13.40 -4.61 4.83
CA GLY A 56 14.48 -5.54 4.47
C GLY A 56 14.41 -6.93 5.11
N ALA A 57 13.57 -7.13 6.13
CA ALA A 57 13.34 -8.43 6.74
C ALA A 57 12.43 -9.29 5.84
N PRO A 58 12.84 -10.52 5.47
CA PRO A 58 12.00 -11.43 4.71
C PRO A 58 10.66 -11.67 5.40
N SER A 59 9.58 -11.66 4.62
CA SER A 59 8.25 -12.04 5.11
C SER A 59 8.02 -13.54 4.90
N GLU A 60 7.56 -14.25 5.94
CA GLU A 60 7.15 -15.66 5.79
C GLU A 60 6.05 -15.85 4.74
N SER A 61 5.25 -14.81 4.46
CA SER A 61 4.24 -14.83 3.39
C SER A 61 4.84 -14.98 2.00
N GLU A 62 6.13 -14.66 1.82
CA GLU A 62 6.82 -14.66 0.53
C GLU A 62 7.73 -15.90 0.35
N LYS A 63 7.59 -16.90 1.22
CA LYS A 63 8.46 -18.09 1.24
C LYS A 63 8.53 -18.85 -0.09
N LEU A 64 7.41 -18.92 -0.82
CA LEU A 64 7.33 -19.62 -2.11
C LEU A 64 7.31 -18.67 -3.30
N TYR A 65 6.84 -17.44 -3.11
CA TYR A 65 6.63 -16.46 -4.16
C TYR A 65 6.64 -15.06 -3.55
N SER A 66 7.51 -14.19 -4.04
CA SER A 66 7.63 -12.81 -3.56
C SER A 66 6.68 -11.86 -4.29
N PHE A 67 6.54 -10.63 -3.77
CA PHE A 67 5.85 -9.57 -4.48
C PHE A 67 6.44 -9.31 -5.87
N TYR A 68 7.76 -9.48 -6.03
CA TYR A 68 8.43 -9.29 -7.31
C TYR A 68 8.05 -10.37 -8.33
N ASP A 69 7.72 -11.58 -7.88
CA ASP A 69 7.38 -12.69 -8.76
C ASP A 69 5.92 -12.64 -9.25
N LEU A 70 5.04 -11.89 -8.58
CA LEU A 70 3.61 -11.80 -8.92
C LEU A 70 3.39 -11.43 -10.40
N GLU A 71 2.45 -12.12 -11.05
CA GLU A 71 2.02 -11.79 -12.41
C GLU A 71 1.35 -10.39 -12.42
N SER A 72 1.67 -9.60 -13.45
CA SER A 72 1.14 -8.24 -13.64
C SER A 72 0.13 -8.15 -14.79
N ASN A 73 0.15 -9.10 -15.72
CA ASN A 73 -0.63 -9.12 -16.96
C ASN A 73 -0.49 -7.83 -17.80
N ILE A 74 0.59 -7.05 -17.64
CA ILE A 74 0.77 -5.75 -18.32
C ILE A 74 0.53 -5.86 -19.83
N ASN A 75 1.07 -6.92 -20.44
CA ASN A 75 0.99 -7.15 -21.89
C ASN A 75 -0.44 -7.40 -22.39
N LYS A 76 -1.40 -7.64 -21.48
CA LYS A 76 -2.82 -7.89 -21.78
C LYS A 76 -3.71 -6.71 -21.38
N LEU A 77 -3.15 -5.62 -20.85
CA LEU A 77 -3.93 -4.45 -20.44
C LEU A 77 -4.39 -3.64 -21.64
N THR A 78 -5.67 -3.26 -21.65
CA THR A 78 -6.23 -2.27 -22.59
C THR A 78 -5.71 -0.87 -22.23
N GLU A 79 -5.72 0.05 -23.19
CA GLU A 79 -5.27 1.44 -22.93
C GLU A 79 -6.07 2.13 -21.82
N ASP A 80 -7.39 1.90 -21.74
CA ASP A 80 -8.22 2.44 -20.65
C ASP A 80 -7.77 1.94 -19.27
N LYS A 81 -7.41 0.66 -19.17
CA LYS A 81 -6.88 0.09 -17.93
C LYS A 81 -5.53 0.69 -17.60
N LYS A 82 -4.65 0.86 -18.59
CA LYS A 82 -3.35 1.52 -18.39
C LYS A 82 -3.52 2.96 -17.93
N GLU A 83 -4.49 3.69 -18.46
CA GLU A 83 -4.80 5.04 -17.99
C GLU A 83 -5.26 5.05 -16.53
N GLY A 84 -6.18 4.14 -16.17
CA GLY A 84 -6.58 3.95 -14.77
C GLY A 84 -5.39 3.66 -13.84
N LEU A 85 -4.43 2.83 -14.26
CA LEU A 85 -3.20 2.57 -13.51
C LEU A 85 -2.32 3.82 -13.39
N ARG A 86 -2.15 4.63 -14.45
CA ARG A 86 -1.41 5.90 -14.37
C ARG A 86 -2.03 6.87 -13.36
N GLN A 87 -3.37 6.94 -13.30
CA GLN A 87 -4.07 7.75 -12.30
C GLN A 87 -3.83 7.23 -10.87
N LEU A 88 -3.78 5.91 -10.67
CA LEU A 88 -3.41 5.32 -9.38
C LEU A 88 -1.97 5.63 -8.98
N VAL A 89 -1.02 5.60 -9.93
CA VAL A 89 0.39 5.99 -9.69
C VAL A 89 0.47 7.45 -9.22
N MET A 90 -0.19 8.38 -9.90
CA MET A 90 -0.20 9.79 -9.48
C MET A 90 -0.85 9.97 -8.11
N THR A 91 -1.94 9.23 -7.84
CA THR A 91 -2.62 9.25 -6.53
C THR A 91 -1.69 8.72 -5.43
N PHE A 92 -0.93 7.65 -5.71
CA PHE A 92 0.07 7.11 -4.80
C PHE A 92 1.16 8.12 -4.49
N GLN A 93 1.76 8.74 -5.51
CA GLN A 93 2.81 9.74 -5.33
C GLN A 93 2.31 10.91 -4.48
N HIS A 94 1.10 11.41 -4.75
CA HIS A 94 0.51 12.47 -3.95
C HIS A 94 0.26 12.05 -2.50
N PHE A 95 -0.27 10.84 -2.28
CA PHE A 95 -0.56 10.31 -0.95
C PHE A 95 0.72 10.07 -0.13
N MET A 96 1.77 9.54 -0.76
CA MET A 96 2.98 9.07 -0.09
C MET A 96 4.06 10.14 0.09
N ARG A 97 3.86 11.36 -0.44
CA ARG A 97 4.84 12.47 -0.45
C ARG A 97 5.52 12.80 0.88
N GLU A 98 4.88 12.53 2.01
CA GLU A 98 5.45 12.81 3.34
C GLU A 98 6.53 11.78 3.76
N GLU A 99 6.53 10.61 3.12
CA GLU A 99 7.41 9.48 3.43
C GLU A 99 8.25 9.02 2.24
N ILE A 100 7.84 9.35 1.01
CA ILE A 100 8.47 8.98 -0.25
C ILE A 100 8.35 10.17 -1.20
N GLN A 101 9.45 10.89 -1.40
CA GLN A 101 9.56 12.08 -2.24
C GLN A 101 10.16 11.75 -3.61
N ASP A 102 11.05 10.76 -3.66
CA ASP A 102 11.76 10.38 -4.87
C ASP A 102 11.93 8.85 -4.99
N ALA A 103 12.29 8.41 -6.20
CA ALA A 103 12.40 6.99 -6.52
C ALA A 103 13.52 6.27 -5.77
N SER A 104 14.55 6.96 -5.26
CA SER A 104 15.62 6.35 -4.45
C SER A 104 15.13 5.87 -3.08
N GLN A 105 13.97 6.36 -2.64
CA GLN A 105 13.31 5.93 -1.40
C GLN A 105 12.34 4.76 -1.62
N LEU A 106 12.11 4.33 -2.87
CA LEU A 106 11.39 3.09 -3.16
C LEU A 106 12.33 1.89 -3.03
N PRO A 107 11.78 0.66 -2.92
CA PRO A 107 12.59 -0.54 -3.05
C PRO A 107 13.40 -0.54 -4.37
N PRO A 108 14.57 -1.20 -4.41
CA PRO A 108 15.38 -1.25 -5.63
C PRO A 108 14.57 -1.79 -6.82
N ALA A 109 14.70 -1.14 -7.98
CA ALA A 109 14.01 -1.50 -9.22
C ALA A 109 12.46 -1.59 -9.10
N PHE A 110 11.85 -0.85 -8.17
CA PHE A 110 10.41 -0.88 -7.95
C PHE A 110 9.66 0.03 -8.94
N ASP A 111 8.95 -0.58 -9.89
CA ASP A 111 8.07 0.12 -10.82
C ASP A 111 6.64 0.22 -10.25
N LEU A 112 6.15 1.44 -10.03
CA LEU A 112 4.82 1.67 -9.44
C LEU A 112 3.68 1.24 -10.36
N PHE A 113 3.85 1.36 -11.67
CA PHE A 113 2.83 1.01 -12.64
C PHE A 113 2.61 -0.51 -12.66
N GLU A 114 3.70 -1.27 -12.72
CA GLU A 114 3.71 -2.72 -12.60
C GLU A 114 3.22 -3.18 -11.23
N ALA A 115 3.65 -2.53 -10.15
CA ALA A 115 3.20 -2.87 -8.82
C ALA A 115 1.67 -2.71 -8.67
N PHE A 116 1.08 -1.68 -9.26
CA PHE A 116 -0.39 -1.56 -9.31
C PHE A 116 -1.02 -2.64 -10.19
N ALA A 117 -0.44 -2.97 -11.34
CA ALA A 117 -0.93 -4.07 -12.18
C ALA A 117 -0.94 -5.40 -11.41
N LYS A 118 0.11 -5.70 -10.63
CA LYS A 118 0.18 -6.85 -9.72
C LYS A 118 -0.92 -6.79 -8.66
N VAL A 119 -1.13 -5.64 -8.02
CA VAL A 119 -2.22 -5.47 -7.03
C VAL A 119 -3.58 -5.79 -7.64
N ILE A 120 -3.85 -5.40 -8.89
CA ILE A 120 -5.17 -5.64 -9.52
C ILE A 120 -5.50 -7.13 -9.68
N CYS A 121 -4.54 -7.99 -10.03
CA CYS A 121 -4.81 -9.42 -10.26
C CYS A 121 -4.40 -10.36 -9.12
N ASN A 122 -3.83 -9.84 -8.03
CA ASN A 122 -3.40 -10.64 -6.87
C ASN A 122 -4.00 -10.16 -5.53
N SER A 123 -4.94 -9.22 -5.55
CA SER A 123 -5.61 -8.76 -4.33
C SER A 123 -6.62 -9.79 -3.81
N PHE A 124 -6.61 -9.99 -2.49
CA PHE A 124 -7.59 -10.80 -1.78
C PHE A 124 -8.49 -9.91 -0.92
N THR A 125 -9.80 -10.07 -1.07
CA THR A 125 -10.77 -9.45 -0.16
C THR A 125 -10.84 -10.28 1.12
N ILE A 126 -10.66 -9.62 2.27
CA ILE A 126 -10.75 -10.27 3.59
C ILE A 126 -12.16 -10.09 4.13
N CYS A 127 -12.84 -11.20 4.41
CA CYS A 127 -14.19 -11.21 4.96
C CYS A 127 -14.18 -11.43 6.48
N ASN A 128 -15.24 -10.99 7.16
CA ASN A 128 -15.51 -11.39 8.54
C ASN A 128 -16.25 -12.74 8.57
N ALA A 129 -16.60 -13.24 9.75
CA ALA A 129 -17.31 -14.51 9.91
C ALA A 129 -18.79 -14.49 9.48
N GLU A 130 -19.32 -13.33 9.08
CA GLU A 130 -20.71 -13.15 8.68
C GLU A 130 -20.91 -13.25 7.15
N MET A 131 -19.82 -13.49 6.41
CA MET A 131 -19.79 -13.59 4.95
C MET A 131 -19.50 -15.01 4.47
#